data_AF-A0A9E3RBE3-F1
#
_entry.id   AF-A0A9E3RBE3-F1
#
_cell.length_a   1.000
_cell.length_b   1.000
_cell.length_c   1.000
_cell.angle_alpha   90.00
_cell.angle_beta   90.00
_cell.angle_gamma   90.00
#
_symmetry.space_group_name_H-M   'P 1'
#
loop_
_entity.id
_entity.type
_entity.pdbx_description
1 polymer ?
#
loop_
_entity_poly.entity_id
_entity_poly.type
_entity_poly.pdbx_seq_one_letter_code
_entity_poly.pdbx_strand_id
1 'polypeptide(L)'
;MPHRRLALPLVVTLVAGCVIAPLDATGKRCSDSDPCPAPLVCGADLRCGAASPGGGTGGNGGSGGSGGQGGSGGGLSGPPAVFQRLTFTTTSGDQTVPHALGTTPAALLLWTVALPADGKQDTSIFGLGLSDGVHSRALANLDTDSGGKTRAFSELDDAALVWLAADGSVAGRATLLRWDASGFVLRWTTAPAAAVQVHAVVLGGASVRAEVSEWTTPAAPGNAGVSGLPFAPQAVLSLVTFVGPSTALGTRVAGSGFGLGVVEPRSQFAVAVARVDSDNSNYGSAHFQRADRGLLGLSAANQDFVVTLEGTGTLKPDGVQYQATTATDGARRAVSLSLSMPFAQASRLLKTTAASPAEQDLPLGATPGLILAMSVNEAPLTKPTYDSLFSFGAGTGPSEVSAIGLRSQVGTPYTSRTQRSALFSVFTRTNAVSAEAQWTTTSDAGVTLTWAPNESRAVEVFTLALGATAAK
;
A
#
# COMPACT_ATOMS: atom_id res chain seq x y z
N MET A 1 -39.81 33.35 -49.48
CA MET A 1 -39.52 32.76 -48.16
C MET A 1 -39.74 31.25 -48.23
N PRO A 2 -38.69 30.42 -48.19
CA PRO A 2 -38.82 28.98 -47.97
C PRO A 2 -38.21 28.55 -46.64
N HIS A 3 -38.94 27.72 -45.90
CA HIS A 3 -38.58 27.16 -44.61
C HIS A 3 -37.44 26.14 -44.73
N ARG A 4 -36.30 26.42 -44.08
CA ARG A 4 -35.26 25.42 -43.78
C ARG A 4 -35.70 24.59 -42.56
N ARG A 5 -35.87 23.28 -42.76
CA ARG A 5 -35.99 22.29 -41.67
C ARG A 5 -34.60 22.02 -41.10
N LEU A 6 -34.40 22.31 -39.81
CA LEU A 6 -33.24 21.83 -39.05
C LEU A 6 -33.49 20.37 -38.66
N ALA A 7 -32.54 19.49 -39.00
CA ALA A 7 -32.46 18.13 -38.51
C ALA A 7 -31.89 18.16 -37.08
N LEU A 8 -32.62 17.56 -36.12
CA LEU A 8 -32.12 17.23 -34.80
C LEU A 8 -31.46 15.84 -34.85
N PRO A 9 -30.27 15.63 -34.29
CA PRO A 9 -29.72 14.28 -34.15
C PRO A 9 -30.44 13.53 -33.02
N LEU A 10 -30.96 12.36 -33.35
CA LEU A 10 -31.49 11.37 -32.41
C LEU A 10 -30.33 10.80 -31.59
N VAL A 11 -30.27 11.13 -30.30
CA VAL A 11 -29.35 10.49 -29.34
C VAL A 11 -30.03 9.21 -28.84
N VAL A 12 -29.52 8.06 -29.27
CA VAL A 12 -29.93 6.76 -28.73
C VAL A 12 -29.08 6.48 -27.49
N THR A 13 -29.70 6.55 -26.32
CA THR A 13 -29.11 6.11 -25.05
C THR A 13 -29.20 4.58 -24.98
N LEU A 14 -28.07 3.89 -25.17
CA LEU A 14 -27.97 2.46 -24.92
C LEU A 14 -27.78 2.20 -23.43
N VAL A 15 -28.83 1.66 -22.80
CA VAL A 15 -28.77 1.07 -21.45
C VAL A 15 -28.16 -0.33 -21.59
N ALA A 16 -26.90 -0.47 -21.21
CA ALA A 16 -26.21 -1.77 -21.24
C ALA A 16 -26.57 -2.58 -19.99
N GLY A 17 -27.44 -3.57 -20.17
CA GLY A 17 -27.85 -4.53 -19.15
C GLY A 17 -28.63 -5.69 -19.76
N CYS A 18 -27.99 -6.50 -20.61
CA CYS A 18 -28.53 -7.80 -21.01
C CYS A 18 -27.39 -8.70 -21.51
N VAL A 19 -27.18 -9.85 -20.85
CA VAL A 19 -26.23 -10.89 -21.27
C VAL A 19 -26.86 -11.66 -22.43
N ILE A 20 -26.24 -11.60 -23.61
CA ILE A 20 -26.64 -12.39 -24.78
C ILE A 20 -25.92 -13.74 -24.70
N ALA A 21 -26.67 -14.84 -24.63
CA ALA A 21 -26.13 -16.19 -24.76
C ALA A 21 -25.57 -16.42 -26.18
N PRO A 22 -24.47 -17.17 -26.36
CA PRO A 22 -23.90 -17.41 -27.68
C PRO A 22 -24.86 -18.21 -28.56
N LEU A 23 -24.99 -17.79 -29.82
CA LEU A 23 -25.69 -18.51 -30.88
C LEU A 23 -24.76 -19.60 -31.44
N ASP A 24 -25.33 -20.71 -31.90
CA ASP A 24 -24.56 -21.70 -32.67
C ASP A 24 -24.24 -21.18 -34.09
N ALA A 25 -23.42 -21.94 -34.83
CA ALA A 25 -22.98 -21.60 -36.19
C ALA A 25 -24.11 -21.52 -37.24
N THR A 26 -25.37 -21.78 -36.85
CA THR A 26 -26.56 -21.67 -37.71
C THR A 26 -27.57 -20.61 -37.24
N GLY A 27 -27.28 -19.90 -36.13
CA GLY A 27 -28.07 -18.76 -35.68
C GLY A 27 -29.38 -19.11 -34.95
N LYS A 28 -29.53 -20.32 -34.42
CA LYS A 28 -30.69 -20.69 -33.57
C LYS A 28 -30.37 -20.55 -32.07
N ARG A 29 -31.36 -20.14 -31.28
CA ARG A 29 -31.30 -20.11 -29.80
C ARG A 29 -31.73 -21.46 -29.25
N CYS A 30 -30.99 -22.00 -28.29
CA CYS A 30 -31.44 -23.16 -27.51
C CYS A 30 -32.67 -22.76 -26.69
N SER A 31 -33.75 -23.51 -26.79
CA SER A 31 -34.95 -23.39 -25.94
C SER A 31 -35.08 -24.61 -25.03
N ASP A 32 -35.69 -24.42 -23.87
CA ASP A 32 -35.73 -25.32 -22.70
C ASP A 32 -36.34 -26.73 -22.92
N SER A 33 -36.63 -27.16 -24.14
CA SER A 33 -37.33 -28.42 -24.42
C SER A 33 -36.55 -29.46 -25.24
N ASP A 34 -35.30 -29.20 -25.66
CA ASP A 34 -34.47 -30.20 -26.35
C ASP A 34 -33.02 -30.22 -25.80
N PRO A 35 -32.49 -31.37 -25.34
CA PRO A 35 -31.13 -31.45 -24.80
C PRO A 35 -30.08 -31.31 -25.93
N CYS A 36 -29.14 -30.38 -25.74
CA CYS A 36 -28.00 -30.21 -26.64
C CYS A 36 -27.14 -31.49 -26.69
N PRO A 37 -26.63 -31.90 -27.86
CA PRO A 37 -25.77 -33.07 -27.96
C PRO A 37 -24.43 -32.83 -27.22
N ALA A 38 -23.97 -33.87 -26.52
CA ALA A 38 -22.72 -33.87 -25.76
C ALA A 38 -21.50 -33.46 -26.62
N PRO A 39 -20.50 -32.78 -26.03
CA PRO A 39 -19.35 -32.30 -26.78
C PRO A 39 -18.53 -33.46 -27.37
N LEU A 40 -18.12 -33.28 -28.63
CA LEU A 40 -17.21 -34.17 -29.34
C LEU A 40 -15.89 -34.32 -28.57
N VAL A 41 -15.57 -35.56 -28.21
CA VAL A 41 -14.24 -35.98 -27.75
C VAL A 41 -13.31 -35.99 -28.96
N CYS A 42 -12.32 -35.09 -28.97
CA CYS A 42 -11.21 -35.17 -29.92
C CYS A 42 -10.31 -36.35 -29.54
N GLY A 43 -10.12 -37.28 -30.47
CA GLY A 43 -9.26 -38.45 -30.32
C GLY A 43 -7.79 -38.16 -30.63
N ALA A 44 -6.94 -38.73 -29.78
CA ALA A 44 -5.64 -39.36 -30.04
C ALA A 44 -4.67 -38.72 -31.06
N ASP A 45 -3.62 -38.08 -30.54
CA ASP A 45 -2.25 -38.34 -31.02
C ASP A 45 -1.21 -37.82 -30.00
N LEU A 46 -0.79 -38.69 -29.07
CA LEU A 46 0.45 -38.51 -28.30
C LEU A 46 1.05 -39.89 -28.00
N ARG A 47 2.31 -40.02 -28.37
CA ARG A 47 3.10 -41.25 -28.43
C ARG A 47 3.39 -41.79 -27.03
N CYS A 48 3.03 -43.06 -26.80
CA CYS A 48 3.52 -43.84 -25.68
C CYS A 48 4.98 -44.26 -25.94
N GLY A 49 5.91 -43.85 -25.07
CA GLY A 49 7.25 -44.41 -24.99
C GLY A 49 7.22 -45.75 -24.26
N ALA A 50 7.86 -46.76 -24.84
CA ALA A 50 7.89 -48.13 -24.38
C ALA A 50 8.60 -48.30 -23.02
N ALA A 51 7.97 -49.04 -22.12
CA ALA A 51 8.65 -49.66 -20.98
C ALA A 51 9.35 -50.94 -21.45
N SER A 52 10.65 -51.08 -21.12
CA SER A 52 11.42 -52.31 -21.30
C SER A 52 11.43 -53.11 -19.99
N PRO A 53 11.29 -54.45 -20.02
CA PRO A 53 11.33 -55.28 -18.81
C PRO A 53 12.71 -55.95 -18.58
N GLY A 54 12.98 -56.28 -17.31
CA GLY A 54 14.06 -57.15 -16.83
C GLY A 54 15.36 -56.39 -16.50
N GLY A 55 16.05 -56.56 -15.38
CA GLY A 55 16.12 -57.65 -14.41
C GLY A 55 17.60 -57.88 -14.10
N GLY A 56 18.00 -58.07 -12.83
CA GLY A 56 19.34 -58.58 -12.52
C GLY A 56 20.09 -57.89 -11.38
N THR A 57 20.35 -58.69 -10.36
CA THR A 57 21.17 -58.56 -9.16
C THR A 57 22.65 -58.21 -9.37
N GLY A 58 23.26 -57.54 -8.37
CA GLY A 58 24.59 -57.91 -7.88
C GLY A 58 25.68 -56.81 -7.83
N GLY A 59 26.33 -56.68 -6.67
CA GLY A 59 27.79 -56.58 -6.60
C GLY A 59 28.45 -55.21 -6.38
N ASN A 60 28.79 -54.95 -5.11
CA ASN A 60 30.11 -54.56 -4.58
C ASN A 60 31.10 -53.69 -5.39
N GLY A 61 31.57 -52.60 -4.75
CA GLY A 61 32.98 -52.21 -4.68
C GLY A 61 33.57 -51.40 -5.85
N GLY A 62 34.02 -50.16 -5.57
CA GLY A 62 34.88 -49.43 -6.50
C GLY A 62 35.09 -47.96 -6.15
N SER A 63 36.16 -47.69 -5.41
CA SER A 63 36.81 -46.38 -5.27
C SER A 63 37.39 -45.88 -6.60
N GLY A 64 37.27 -44.59 -6.90
CA GLY A 64 38.04 -43.94 -7.96
C GLY A 64 37.54 -42.53 -8.25
N GLY A 65 38.38 -41.53 -7.98
CA GLY A 65 38.02 -40.12 -8.04
C GLY A 65 38.14 -39.45 -9.41
N SER A 66 38.34 -38.14 -9.33
CA SER A 66 38.56 -37.15 -10.39
C SER A 66 37.31 -36.46 -10.93
N GLY A 67 37.38 -35.12 -10.99
CA GLY A 67 36.40 -34.29 -11.69
C GLY A 67 35.92 -33.07 -10.91
N GLY A 68 36.84 -32.24 -10.41
CA GLY A 68 36.50 -30.90 -9.93
C GLY A 68 35.99 -30.03 -11.07
N GLN A 69 34.67 -29.99 -11.26
CA GLN A 69 34.01 -28.91 -11.98
C GLN A 69 33.67 -27.82 -10.95
N GLY A 70 34.48 -26.76 -10.95
CA GLY A 70 34.12 -25.49 -10.37
C GLY A 70 32.95 -24.90 -11.16
N GLY A 71 31.74 -25.40 -10.88
CA GLY A 71 30.52 -24.72 -11.26
C GLY A 71 30.54 -23.39 -10.53
N SER A 72 30.75 -22.31 -11.27
CA SER A 72 30.40 -20.96 -10.83
C SER A 72 28.92 -21.00 -10.47
N GLY A 73 28.62 -21.29 -9.21
CA GLY A 73 27.26 -21.35 -8.69
C GLY A 73 26.61 -20.04 -9.09
N GLY A 74 25.59 -20.13 -9.97
CA GLY A 74 24.80 -18.98 -10.36
C GLY A 74 24.36 -18.31 -9.07
N GLY A 75 24.93 -17.14 -8.80
CA GLY A 75 24.69 -16.41 -7.56
C GLY A 75 23.18 -16.24 -7.45
N LEU A 76 22.59 -16.98 -6.51
CA LEU A 76 21.15 -16.95 -6.29
C LEU A 76 20.82 -15.50 -5.96
N SER A 77 20.19 -14.81 -6.90
CA SER A 77 19.61 -13.50 -6.66
C SER A 77 18.66 -13.65 -5.48
N GLY A 78 18.97 -13.02 -4.36
CA GLY A 78 18.08 -12.97 -3.21
C GLY A 78 16.71 -12.39 -3.60
N PRO A 79 15.69 -12.59 -2.75
CA PRO A 79 14.36 -12.04 -3.01
C PRO A 79 14.45 -10.50 -3.13
N PRO A 80 13.69 -9.86 -4.04
CA PRO A 80 13.78 -8.41 -4.26
C PRO A 80 13.22 -7.57 -3.09
N ALA A 81 12.53 -8.20 -2.15
CA ALA A 81 11.89 -7.56 -1.01
C ALA A 81 11.94 -8.47 0.22
N VAL A 82 12.11 -7.85 1.39
CA VAL A 82 12.00 -8.49 2.70
C VAL A 82 11.11 -7.62 3.59
N PHE A 83 10.14 -8.23 4.26
CA PHE A 83 9.31 -7.58 5.27
C PHE A 83 9.72 -8.08 6.64
N GLN A 84 9.93 -7.16 7.56
CA GLN A 84 10.29 -7.49 8.92
C GLN A 84 9.51 -6.63 9.89
N ARG A 85 9.17 -7.26 11.00
CA ARG A 85 8.67 -6.57 12.17
C ARG A 85 9.79 -6.45 13.18
N LEU A 86 9.94 -5.25 13.70
CA LEU A 86 11.02 -4.89 14.61
C LEU A 86 10.43 -4.36 15.90
N THR A 87 11.05 -4.73 17.01
CA THR A 87 10.80 -4.08 18.30
C THR A 87 12.01 -3.22 18.60
N PHE A 88 11.79 -1.92 18.77
CA PHE A 88 12.85 -0.96 19.07
C PHE A 88 12.97 -0.74 20.58
N THR A 89 14.22 -0.61 21.05
CA THR A 89 14.56 -0.42 22.47
C THR A 89 14.45 1.05 22.89
N THR A 90 14.35 1.30 24.20
CA THR A 90 14.07 2.62 24.79
C THR A 90 15.28 3.55 24.94
N THR A 91 16.41 3.22 24.33
CA THR A 91 17.67 3.95 24.53
C THR A 91 18.10 4.66 23.27
N SER A 92 18.48 5.94 23.39
CA SER A 92 19.09 6.70 22.29
C SER A 92 20.42 6.08 21.86
N GLY A 93 20.81 6.33 20.62
CA GLY A 93 22.04 5.79 20.03
C GLY A 93 21.78 4.93 18.80
N ASP A 94 22.82 4.19 18.40
CA ASP A 94 22.83 3.40 17.17
C ASP A 94 22.22 2.02 17.43
N GLN A 95 21.25 1.64 16.61
CA GLN A 95 20.62 0.33 16.63
C GLN A 95 20.80 -0.35 15.28
N THR A 96 21.52 -1.47 15.27
CA THR A 96 21.63 -2.35 14.11
C THR A 96 20.40 -3.25 14.01
N VAL A 97 19.81 -3.29 12.83
CA VAL A 97 18.68 -4.13 12.48
C VAL A 97 19.10 -5.13 11.40
N PRO A 98 19.18 -6.43 11.69
CA PRO A 98 19.52 -7.43 10.69
C PRO A 98 18.36 -7.69 9.72
N HIS A 99 18.67 -7.91 8.44
CA HIS A 99 17.69 -8.33 7.43
C HIS A 99 18.17 -9.50 6.56
N ALA A 100 17.22 -10.23 5.96
CA ALA A 100 17.49 -11.42 5.16
C ALA A 100 17.66 -11.16 3.65
N LEU A 101 17.84 -9.90 3.22
CA LEU A 101 17.87 -9.55 1.80
C LEU A 101 19.08 -10.14 1.04
N GLY A 102 20.23 -10.28 1.71
CA GLY A 102 21.46 -10.79 1.12
C GLY A 102 22.13 -9.87 0.08
N THR A 103 21.53 -8.69 -0.16
CA THR A 103 22.07 -7.63 -1.02
C THR A 103 21.87 -6.29 -0.33
N THR A 104 22.63 -5.28 -0.72
CA THR A 104 22.47 -3.93 -0.15
C THR A 104 21.09 -3.37 -0.53
N PRO A 105 20.31 -2.83 0.42
CA PRO A 105 19.02 -2.22 0.13
C PRO A 105 19.13 -1.05 -0.87
N ALA A 106 18.08 -0.88 -1.66
CA ALA A 106 17.82 0.29 -2.47
C ALA A 106 16.78 1.21 -1.80
N ALA A 107 15.82 0.65 -1.08
CA ALA A 107 14.82 1.43 -0.35
C ALA A 107 14.45 0.80 1.00
N LEU A 108 14.02 1.65 1.92
CA LEU A 108 13.47 1.29 3.22
C LEU A 108 12.17 2.06 3.46
N LEU A 109 11.12 1.36 3.86
CA LEU A 109 9.91 1.96 4.40
C LEU A 109 9.77 1.54 5.86
N LEU A 110 9.49 2.47 6.74
CA LEU A 110 9.27 2.25 8.17
C LEU A 110 7.92 2.80 8.59
N TRP A 111 7.15 2.09 9.40
CA TRP A 111 5.95 2.68 10.01
C TRP A 111 5.65 2.15 11.42
N THR A 112 4.92 2.94 12.19
CA THR A 112 4.53 2.61 13.56
C THR A 112 3.25 3.30 13.99
N VAL A 113 2.58 2.72 14.99
CA VAL A 113 1.52 3.37 15.78
C VAL A 113 1.91 3.54 17.26
N ALA A 114 3.21 3.42 17.56
CA ALA A 114 3.82 3.62 18.88
C ALA A 114 3.31 2.68 20.00
N LEU A 115 2.93 1.45 19.65
CA LEU A 115 2.56 0.41 20.62
C LEU A 115 3.69 -0.62 20.80
N PRO A 116 3.93 -1.15 22.03
CA PRO A 116 4.95 -2.18 22.28
C PRO A 116 4.55 -3.58 21.77
N ALA A 117 3.25 -3.80 21.59
CA ALA A 117 2.65 -5.09 21.29
C ALA A 117 1.28 -4.91 20.61
N ASP A 118 0.62 -6.02 20.30
CA ASP A 118 -0.72 -6.01 19.70
C ASP A 118 -1.67 -5.46 20.74
N GLY A 119 -2.54 -4.56 20.32
CA GLY A 119 -3.41 -3.87 21.25
C GLY A 119 -3.94 -2.57 20.69
N LYS A 120 -4.54 -1.81 21.59
CA LYS A 120 -5.13 -0.49 21.33
C LYS A 120 -4.61 0.51 22.37
N GLN A 121 -4.55 1.77 21.99
CA GLN A 121 -4.31 2.89 22.91
C GLN A 121 -5.26 4.04 22.59
N ASP A 122 -5.50 4.92 23.55
CA ASP A 122 -6.46 6.03 23.44
C ASP A 122 -5.86 7.27 22.73
N THR A 123 -4.98 7.03 21.76
CA THR A 123 -4.30 8.06 20.98
C THR A 123 -4.02 7.55 19.57
N SER A 124 -4.37 8.35 18.55
CA SER A 124 -4.06 8.03 17.16
C SER A 124 -2.69 8.56 16.80
N ILE A 125 -1.66 7.72 16.94
CA ILE A 125 -0.29 8.00 16.51
C ILE A 125 -0.01 7.23 15.23
N PHE A 126 0.58 7.89 14.24
CA PHE A 126 1.11 7.26 13.04
C PHE A 126 2.42 7.91 12.61
N GLY A 127 3.46 7.10 12.47
CA GLY A 127 4.70 7.49 11.80
C GLY A 127 4.87 6.65 10.54
N LEU A 128 5.23 7.28 9.42
CA LEU A 128 5.62 6.62 8.18
C LEU A 128 6.85 7.31 7.62
N GLY A 129 7.90 6.55 7.36
CA GLY A 129 9.14 7.06 6.79
C GLY A 129 9.64 6.25 5.61
N LEU A 130 10.38 6.93 4.74
CA LEU A 130 10.92 6.46 3.48
C LEU A 130 12.42 6.80 3.45
N SER A 131 13.24 5.91 2.93
CA SER A 131 14.65 6.17 2.67
C SER A 131 15.14 5.46 1.41
N ASP A 132 16.02 6.10 0.64
CA ASP A 132 16.78 5.52 -0.48
C ASP A 132 18.26 5.25 -0.10
N GLY A 133 18.62 5.46 1.17
CA GLY A 133 19.98 5.31 1.69
C GLY A 133 20.80 6.61 1.68
N VAL A 134 20.37 7.61 0.93
CA VAL A 134 20.99 8.94 0.83
C VAL A 134 20.06 10.01 1.41
N HIS A 135 18.79 9.97 1.02
CA HIS A 135 17.73 10.84 1.47
C HIS A 135 16.73 10.02 2.29
N SER A 136 16.30 10.61 3.40
CA SER A 136 15.23 10.10 4.24
C SER A 136 14.17 11.16 4.45
N ARG A 137 12.92 10.73 4.52
CA ARG A 137 11.79 11.59 4.85
C ARG A 137 10.79 10.81 5.68
N ALA A 138 10.27 11.44 6.71
CA ALA A 138 9.27 10.83 7.56
C ALA A 138 8.14 11.79 7.90
N LEU A 139 6.94 11.23 7.97
CA LEU A 139 5.71 11.90 8.29
C LEU A 139 5.21 11.36 9.62
N ALA A 140 4.98 12.24 10.57
CA ALA A 140 4.25 11.94 11.80
C ALA A 140 2.87 12.57 11.77
N ASN A 141 1.90 11.84 12.27
CA ASN A 141 0.56 12.32 12.56
C ASN A 141 0.16 11.87 13.95
N LEU A 142 -0.46 12.79 14.68
CA LEU A 142 -0.95 12.61 16.03
C LEU A 142 -2.34 13.19 16.15
N ASP A 143 -3.17 12.48 16.89
CA ASP A 143 -4.43 12.99 17.39
C ASP A 143 -4.73 12.39 18.77
N THR A 144 -4.96 13.26 19.76
CA THR A 144 -5.19 12.87 21.16
C THR A 144 -6.47 13.51 21.68
N ASP A 145 -7.26 12.73 22.41
CA ASP A 145 -8.42 13.23 23.16
C ASP A 145 -8.00 13.35 24.61
N SER A 146 -7.32 14.45 24.93
CA SER A 146 -6.67 14.64 26.24
C SER A 146 -7.59 15.31 27.27
N GLY A 147 -8.78 14.75 27.50
CA GLY A 147 -9.65 15.17 28.61
C GLY A 147 -10.24 16.58 28.45
N GLY A 148 -10.83 16.85 27.28
CA GLY A 148 -11.59 18.08 27.01
C GLY A 148 -10.95 19.03 25.99
N LYS A 149 -9.73 18.74 25.54
CA LYS A 149 -9.08 19.38 24.39
C LYS A 149 -8.49 18.32 23.47
N THR A 150 -8.94 18.33 22.23
CA THR A 150 -8.29 17.58 21.15
C THR A 150 -6.99 18.26 20.81
N ARG A 151 -5.91 17.47 20.64
CA ARG A 151 -4.67 17.97 20.06
C ARG A 151 -4.34 17.16 18.82
N ALA A 152 -4.36 17.83 17.68
CA ALA A 152 -3.97 17.23 16.42
C ALA A 152 -2.67 17.88 15.94
N PHE A 153 -1.67 17.07 15.62
CA PHE A 153 -0.40 17.54 15.11
C PHE A 153 0.08 16.70 13.94
N SER A 154 0.79 17.35 13.03
CA SER A 154 1.55 16.67 11.98
C SER A 154 2.94 17.26 11.86
N GLU A 155 3.86 16.46 11.34
CA GLU A 155 5.24 16.85 11.11
C GLU A 155 5.78 16.11 9.89
N LEU A 156 6.53 16.83 9.06
CA LEU A 156 7.38 16.25 8.01
C LEU A 156 8.83 16.51 8.39
N ASP A 157 9.65 15.47 8.37
CA ASP A 157 11.01 15.46 8.92
C ASP A 157 11.98 14.81 7.92
N ASP A 158 13.29 15.09 8.03
CA ASP A 158 14.35 14.46 7.24
C ASP A 158 14.88 13.15 7.86
N ALA A 159 14.31 12.75 9.01
CA ALA A 159 14.49 11.45 9.61
C ALA A 159 13.97 10.30 8.72
N ALA A 160 14.49 9.09 8.98
CA ALA A 160 13.98 7.85 8.40
C ALA A 160 12.69 7.38 9.08
N LEU A 161 12.44 7.81 10.32
CA LEU A 161 11.17 7.61 11.03
C LEU A 161 11.00 8.68 12.11
N VAL A 162 9.79 9.21 12.23
CA VAL A 162 9.39 10.14 13.31
C VAL A 162 7.97 9.81 13.78
N TRP A 163 7.70 9.98 15.07
CA TRP A 163 6.35 10.05 15.63
C TRP A 163 6.30 10.93 16.87
N LEU A 164 5.09 11.39 17.21
CA LEU A 164 4.85 12.36 18.27
C LEU A 164 4.25 11.70 19.51
N ALA A 165 4.55 12.24 20.69
CA ALA A 165 3.93 11.91 21.98
C ALA A 165 2.60 12.65 22.11
N ALA A 166 1.74 12.26 23.07
CA ALA A 166 0.41 12.85 23.23
C ALA A 166 0.38 14.37 23.49
N ASP A 167 1.48 14.95 23.97
CA ASP A 167 1.65 16.40 24.14
C ASP A 167 2.11 17.12 22.86
N GLY A 168 2.28 16.37 21.78
CA GLY A 168 2.81 16.81 20.49
C GLY A 168 4.33 16.84 20.41
N SER A 169 5.07 16.59 21.49
CA SER A 169 6.55 16.53 21.42
C SER A 169 6.99 15.33 20.59
N VAL A 170 8.23 15.32 20.11
CA VAL A 170 8.78 14.18 19.38
C VAL A 170 9.01 13.04 20.36
N ALA A 171 8.29 11.92 20.19
CA ALA A 171 8.43 10.73 21.02
C ALA A 171 9.51 9.79 20.51
N GLY A 172 9.72 9.76 19.20
CA GLY A 172 10.73 8.95 18.56
C GLY A 172 11.20 9.59 17.27
N ARG A 173 12.51 9.65 17.06
CA ARG A 173 13.15 10.13 15.84
C ARG A 173 14.40 9.32 15.54
N ALA A 174 14.43 8.72 14.36
CA ALA A 174 15.53 7.88 13.90
C ALA A 174 16.02 8.34 12.53
N THR A 175 17.33 8.52 12.38
CA THR A 175 17.99 8.73 11.09
C THR A 175 18.63 7.45 10.61
N LEU A 176 18.52 7.12 9.33
CA LEU A 176 19.29 6.01 8.75
C LEU A 176 20.77 6.44 8.66
N LEU A 177 21.65 5.68 9.30
CA LEU A 177 23.09 5.96 9.30
C LEU A 177 23.80 5.26 8.14
N ARG A 178 23.49 3.98 7.95
CA ARG A 178 24.06 3.11 6.91
C ARG A 178 23.25 1.83 6.78
N TRP A 179 23.40 1.14 5.66
CA TRP A 179 22.96 -0.24 5.48
C TRP A 179 23.95 -1.02 4.62
N ASP A 180 23.87 -2.33 4.69
CA ASP A 180 24.66 -3.26 3.90
C ASP A 180 23.83 -4.51 3.57
N ALA A 181 24.47 -5.55 3.03
CA ALA A 181 23.78 -6.77 2.62
C ALA A 181 23.12 -7.56 3.78
N SER A 182 23.49 -7.26 5.03
CA SER A 182 23.06 -7.99 6.22
C SER A 182 22.11 -7.21 7.13
N GLY A 183 22.00 -5.89 6.97
CA GLY A 183 21.17 -5.07 7.84
C GLY A 183 21.32 -3.57 7.61
N PHE A 184 20.62 -2.80 8.44
CA PHE A 184 20.72 -1.34 8.49
C PHE A 184 20.93 -0.84 9.92
N VAL A 185 21.48 0.36 10.06
CA VAL A 185 21.71 1.01 11.35
C VAL A 185 20.87 2.27 11.41
N LEU A 186 19.95 2.33 12.38
CA LEU A 186 19.22 3.53 12.73
C LEU A 186 19.90 4.23 13.91
N ARG A 187 20.05 5.54 13.84
CA ARG A 187 20.49 6.38 14.96
C ARG A 187 19.30 7.09 15.56
N TRP A 188 18.99 6.75 16.81
CA TRP A 188 17.94 7.39 17.59
C TRP A 188 18.47 8.65 18.26
N THR A 189 18.06 9.81 17.75
CA THR A 189 18.34 11.11 18.39
C THR A 189 17.36 11.35 19.53
N THR A 190 16.13 10.87 19.38
CA THR A 190 15.12 10.77 20.44
C THR A 190 14.60 9.35 20.45
N ALA A 191 14.91 8.59 21.51
CA ALA A 191 14.36 7.25 21.70
C ALA A 191 13.03 7.31 22.47
N PRO A 192 12.11 6.36 22.20
CA PRO A 192 10.86 6.31 22.93
C PRO A 192 11.07 5.88 24.38
N ALA A 193 10.26 6.44 25.27
CA ALA A 193 10.29 6.11 26.70
C ALA A 193 9.89 4.64 26.98
N ALA A 194 9.15 4.00 26.06
CA ALA A 194 8.76 2.60 26.10
C ALA A 194 9.11 1.91 24.77
N ALA A 195 9.31 0.59 24.79
CA ALA A 195 9.58 -0.15 23.57
C ALA A 195 8.41 0.00 22.59
N VAL A 196 8.71 0.14 21.29
CA VAL A 196 7.68 0.31 20.26
C VAL A 196 7.89 -0.70 19.14
N GLN A 197 6.79 -1.14 18.56
CA GLN A 197 6.79 -1.91 17.33
C GLN A 197 6.90 -0.97 16.14
N VAL A 198 7.86 -1.27 15.28
CA VAL A 198 8.03 -0.62 14.00
C VAL A 198 8.07 -1.72 12.95
N HIS A 199 7.35 -1.49 11.87
CA HIS A 199 7.32 -2.37 10.73
C HIS A 199 8.30 -1.82 9.70
N ALA A 200 9.02 -2.71 9.03
CA ALA A 200 10.01 -2.37 8.04
C ALA A 200 9.79 -3.17 6.76
N VAL A 201 9.82 -2.49 5.63
CA VAL A 201 9.99 -3.08 4.32
C VAL A 201 11.35 -2.68 3.80
N VAL A 202 12.17 -3.67 3.43
CA VAL A 202 13.48 -3.50 2.84
C VAL A 202 13.41 -3.99 1.40
N LEU A 203 13.68 -3.11 0.43
CA LEU A 203 13.70 -3.45 -0.99
C LEU A 203 15.12 -3.40 -1.51
N GLY A 204 15.50 -4.32 -2.39
CA GLY A 204 16.79 -4.27 -3.05
C GLY A 204 17.00 -5.37 -4.08
N GLY A 205 18.26 -5.67 -4.37
CA GLY A 205 18.65 -6.51 -5.51
C GLY A 205 19.08 -5.68 -6.73
N ALA A 206 19.80 -6.30 -7.65
CA ALA A 206 20.50 -5.62 -8.73
C ALA A 206 19.58 -4.82 -9.68
N SER A 207 18.32 -5.25 -9.81
CA SER A 207 17.30 -4.63 -10.68
C SER A 207 16.42 -3.61 -9.95
N VAL A 208 16.62 -3.38 -8.66
CA VAL A 208 15.86 -2.38 -7.90
C VAL A 208 16.64 -1.07 -7.88
N ARG A 209 15.96 0.03 -8.21
CA ARG A 209 16.41 1.41 -8.03
C ARG A 209 15.34 2.16 -7.27
N ALA A 210 15.77 3.05 -6.40
CA ALA A 210 14.86 3.89 -5.66
C ALA A 210 15.44 5.30 -5.48
N GLU A 211 14.56 6.27 -5.35
CA GLU A 211 14.91 7.63 -4.99
C GLU A 211 13.79 8.24 -4.13
N VAL A 212 14.17 8.87 -3.02
CA VAL A 212 13.27 9.66 -2.18
C VAL A 212 13.43 11.13 -2.56
N SER A 213 12.41 11.69 -3.20
CA SER A 213 12.42 13.07 -3.67
C SER A 213 11.39 13.90 -2.92
N GLU A 214 11.80 15.08 -2.46
CA GLU A 214 10.91 16.09 -1.93
C GLU A 214 10.53 17.08 -3.04
N TRP A 215 9.26 17.47 -3.08
CA TRP A 215 8.74 18.43 -4.04
C TRP A 215 7.56 19.20 -3.43
N THR A 216 7.02 20.14 -4.19
CA THR A 216 5.95 21.02 -3.72
C THR A 216 4.71 20.86 -4.59
N THR A 217 3.55 20.61 -3.98
CA THR A 217 2.26 20.52 -4.67
C THR A 217 1.89 21.88 -5.27
N PRO A 218 1.11 21.93 -6.36
CA PRO A 218 0.76 23.20 -6.95
C PRO A 218 -0.20 23.97 -6.04
N ALA A 219 -0.07 25.30 -5.98
CA ALA A 219 -0.94 26.17 -5.17
C ALA A 219 -2.34 26.41 -5.78
N ALA A 220 -2.50 26.05 -7.05
CA ALA A 220 -3.71 26.12 -7.85
C ALA A 220 -3.75 24.92 -8.80
N PRO A 221 -4.89 24.57 -9.42
CA PRO A 221 -4.94 23.47 -10.40
C PRO A 221 -3.84 23.62 -11.46
N GLY A 222 -3.12 22.54 -11.74
CA GLY A 222 -1.93 22.60 -12.58
C GLY A 222 -1.01 21.40 -12.40
N ASN A 223 0.14 21.47 -13.07
CA ASN A 223 1.13 20.39 -13.07
C ASN A 223 2.20 20.62 -12.01
N ALA A 224 2.59 19.56 -11.31
CA ALA A 224 3.76 19.49 -10.45
C ALA A 224 4.29 18.05 -10.42
N GLY A 225 5.42 17.80 -9.76
CA GLY A 225 5.91 16.45 -9.56
C GLY A 225 7.42 16.39 -9.42
N VAL A 226 7.96 15.21 -9.69
CA VAL A 226 9.39 14.91 -9.62
C VAL A 226 9.93 14.72 -11.03
N SER A 227 11.10 15.27 -11.31
CA SER A 227 11.83 15.15 -12.59
C SER A 227 13.32 14.97 -12.33
N GLY A 228 14.08 14.53 -13.34
CA GLY A 228 15.52 14.36 -13.21
C GLY A 228 15.95 13.09 -12.47
N LEU A 229 15.05 12.11 -12.28
CA LEU A 229 15.43 10.79 -11.78
C LEU A 229 16.41 10.12 -12.76
N PRO A 230 17.44 9.40 -12.28
CA PRO A 230 18.39 8.71 -13.14
C PRO A 230 17.83 7.41 -13.76
N PHE A 231 16.55 7.13 -13.56
CA PHE A 231 15.83 5.96 -14.08
C PHE A 231 14.35 6.30 -14.34
N ALA A 232 13.71 5.49 -15.20
CA ALA A 232 12.26 5.56 -15.40
C ALA A 232 11.55 4.79 -14.27
N PRO A 233 10.75 5.46 -13.42
CA PRO A 233 10.02 4.77 -12.37
C PRO A 233 8.94 3.86 -12.97
N GLN A 234 8.66 2.76 -12.28
CA GLN A 234 7.56 1.84 -12.54
C GLN A 234 6.47 1.95 -11.48
N ALA A 235 6.80 2.44 -10.29
CA ALA A 235 5.82 2.86 -9.30
C ALA A 235 6.33 4.08 -8.54
N VAL A 236 5.41 4.93 -8.09
CA VAL A 236 5.71 6.03 -7.18
C VAL A 236 4.72 6.01 -6.02
N LEU A 237 5.25 5.99 -4.80
CA LEU A 237 4.50 6.18 -3.56
C LEU A 237 4.69 7.62 -3.10
N SER A 238 3.61 8.37 -2.91
CA SER A 238 3.65 9.78 -2.53
C SER A 238 2.97 10.04 -1.19
N LEU A 239 3.64 10.81 -0.34
CA LEU A 239 3.15 11.36 0.92
C LEU A 239 2.92 12.86 0.75
N VAL A 240 1.77 13.33 1.21
CA VAL A 240 1.49 14.76 1.30
C VAL A 240 1.04 15.07 2.71
N THR A 241 1.60 16.10 3.33
CA THR A 241 1.07 16.63 4.60
C THR A 241 0.08 17.75 4.31
N PHE A 242 -0.98 17.87 5.12
CA PHE A 242 -2.04 18.89 4.92
C PHE A 242 -1.89 20.13 5.78
N VAL A 243 -0.70 20.30 6.31
CA VAL A 243 -0.34 21.45 7.13
C VAL A 243 0.29 22.51 6.25
N GLY A 244 -0.02 23.76 6.58
CA GLY A 244 0.05 24.93 5.70
C GLY A 244 1.36 25.13 4.93
N PRO A 245 1.37 26.08 3.99
CA PRO A 245 2.41 26.17 2.97
C PRO A 245 3.83 26.24 3.56
N SER A 246 4.68 25.29 3.15
CA SER A 246 6.14 25.34 3.26
C SER A 246 6.78 25.40 4.66
N THR A 247 6.18 24.80 5.70
CA THR A 247 6.89 24.69 6.99
C THR A 247 8.24 23.99 6.83
N ALA A 248 9.26 24.44 7.57
CA ALA A 248 10.58 23.81 7.53
C ALA A 248 10.48 22.34 7.99
N LEU A 249 11.36 21.47 7.49
CA LEU A 249 11.43 20.09 7.97
C LEU A 249 11.68 20.07 9.49
N GLY A 250 11.11 19.08 10.18
CA GLY A 250 11.16 18.97 11.64
C GLY A 250 10.31 20.02 12.37
N THR A 251 9.50 20.81 11.64
CA THR A 251 8.56 21.77 12.24
C THR A 251 7.19 21.12 12.38
N ARG A 252 6.76 20.97 13.62
CA ARG A 252 5.40 20.57 13.98
C ARG A 252 4.41 21.68 13.71
N VAL A 253 3.21 21.26 13.34
CA VAL A 253 2.12 22.15 12.93
C VAL A 253 0.80 21.63 13.48
N ALA A 254 -0.08 22.55 13.83
CA ALA A 254 -1.40 22.26 14.36
C ALA A 254 -2.31 21.68 13.26
N GLY A 255 -3.16 20.74 13.65
CA GLY A 255 -3.90 19.88 12.74
C GLY A 255 -3.10 18.65 12.36
N SER A 256 -3.79 17.53 12.13
CA SER A 256 -3.15 16.32 11.61
C SER A 256 -3.85 15.84 10.37
N GLY A 257 -3.10 15.61 9.33
CA GLY A 257 -3.61 15.06 8.10
C GLY A 257 -2.50 14.66 7.16
N PHE A 258 -2.75 13.58 6.44
CA PHE A 258 -1.84 13.10 5.42
C PHE A 258 -2.59 12.47 4.25
N GLY A 259 -1.97 12.56 3.09
CA GLY A 259 -2.34 11.88 1.87
C GLY A 259 -1.29 10.83 1.55
N LEU A 260 -1.75 9.65 1.17
CA LEU A 260 -0.92 8.56 0.68
C LEU A 260 -1.43 8.18 -0.71
N GLY A 261 -0.59 8.32 -1.72
CA GLY A 261 -0.94 8.06 -3.11
C GLY A 261 0.02 7.10 -3.78
N VAL A 262 -0.46 6.33 -4.74
CA VAL A 262 0.34 5.44 -5.58
C VAL A 262 0.04 5.71 -7.04
N VAL A 263 1.09 5.71 -7.86
CA VAL A 263 1.00 5.79 -9.33
C VAL A 263 1.84 4.66 -9.93
N GLU A 264 1.24 3.90 -10.84
CA GLU A 264 1.85 2.86 -11.66
C GLU A 264 1.30 3.02 -13.10
N PRO A 265 1.98 2.56 -14.17
CA PRO A 265 1.55 2.79 -15.55
C PRO A 265 0.08 2.48 -15.88
N ARG A 266 -0.56 1.55 -15.19
CA ARG A 266 -1.93 1.08 -15.47
C ARG A 266 -2.94 1.55 -14.43
N SER A 267 -2.50 1.93 -13.24
CA SER A 267 -3.40 2.20 -12.12
C SER A 267 -2.81 3.22 -11.14
N GLN A 268 -3.69 3.86 -10.40
CA GLN A 268 -3.34 4.81 -9.35
C GLN A 268 -4.43 4.82 -8.30
N PHE A 269 -4.08 5.14 -7.08
CA PHE A 269 -5.06 5.38 -6.02
C PHE A 269 -4.48 6.31 -4.98
N ALA A 270 -5.35 6.94 -4.21
CA ALA A 270 -4.95 7.80 -3.12
C ALA A 270 -5.97 7.75 -1.98
N VAL A 271 -5.46 7.81 -0.76
CA VAL A 271 -6.22 7.91 0.48
C VAL A 271 -5.78 9.16 1.22
N ALA A 272 -6.70 9.79 1.93
CA ALA A 272 -6.41 10.95 2.75
C ALA A 272 -7.18 10.89 4.05
N VAL A 273 -6.54 11.33 5.13
CA VAL A 273 -7.18 11.59 6.43
C VAL A 273 -6.85 13.00 6.88
N ALA A 274 -7.79 13.66 7.54
CA ALA A 274 -7.59 14.97 8.13
C ALA A 274 -8.32 15.10 9.46
N ARG A 275 -7.78 15.93 10.34
CA ARG A 275 -8.22 16.17 11.71
C ARG A 275 -7.91 17.60 12.07
N VAL A 276 -8.88 18.28 12.66
CA VAL A 276 -8.74 19.67 13.07
C VAL A 276 -8.27 19.70 14.51
N ASP A 277 -7.22 20.47 14.76
CA ASP A 277 -6.85 20.85 16.12
C ASP A 277 -7.86 21.89 16.61
N SER A 278 -8.56 21.60 17.69
CA SER A 278 -9.56 22.53 18.23
C SER A 278 -9.43 22.66 19.74
N ASP A 279 -8.86 23.77 20.17
CA ASP A 279 -8.91 24.26 21.55
C ASP A 279 -10.33 24.71 21.96
N ASN A 280 -11.27 24.86 21.00
CA ASN A 280 -12.63 25.37 21.20
C ASN A 280 -13.67 24.51 20.44
N SER A 281 -14.20 23.49 21.12
CA SER A 281 -15.51 22.82 20.96
C SER A 281 -16.01 22.29 19.59
N ASN A 282 -15.35 22.57 18.47
CA ASN A 282 -15.79 22.11 17.14
C ASN A 282 -14.82 21.07 16.58
N TYR A 283 -15.12 19.83 16.92
CA TYR A 283 -14.34 18.66 16.60
C TYR A 283 -14.67 18.13 15.20
N GLY A 284 -13.64 17.81 14.43
CA GLY A 284 -13.80 17.19 13.13
C GLY A 284 -12.63 16.29 12.80
N SER A 285 -12.94 15.10 12.33
CA SER A 285 -12.01 14.30 11.54
C SER A 285 -12.73 13.80 10.32
N ALA A 286 -11.99 13.54 9.25
CA ALA A 286 -12.51 13.00 8.03
C ALA A 286 -11.50 12.09 7.34
N HIS A 287 -12.02 11.27 6.45
CA HIS A 287 -11.25 10.47 5.53
C HIS A 287 -11.87 10.50 4.14
N PHE A 288 -11.05 10.19 3.14
CA PHE A 288 -11.50 10.04 1.77
C PHE A 288 -10.55 9.14 1.00
N GLN A 289 -11.05 8.52 -0.07
CA GLN A 289 -10.24 7.69 -0.93
C GLN A 289 -10.71 7.71 -2.39
N ARG A 290 -9.78 7.50 -3.31
CA ARG A 290 -10.02 7.56 -4.76
C ARG A 290 -9.17 6.53 -5.49
N ALA A 291 -9.81 5.74 -6.35
CA ALA A 291 -9.17 4.72 -7.19
C ALA A 291 -8.67 5.25 -8.55
N ASP A 292 -8.79 6.56 -8.79
CA ASP A 292 -8.50 7.22 -10.07
C ASP A 292 -7.58 8.44 -9.91
N ARG A 293 -6.90 8.53 -8.75
CA ARG A 293 -6.04 9.65 -8.36
C ARG A 293 -4.76 9.15 -7.73
N GLY A 294 -3.65 9.84 -7.99
CA GLY A 294 -2.34 9.55 -7.39
C GLY A 294 -1.96 10.55 -6.29
N LEU A 295 -2.78 11.59 -6.10
CA LEU A 295 -2.69 12.55 -4.99
C LEU A 295 -4.08 12.81 -4.45
N LEU A 296 -4.18 12.90 -3.14
CA LEU A 296 -5.39 13.30 -2.46
C LEU A 296 -5.05 14.11 -1.22
N GLY A 297 -5.87 15.11 -0.93
CA GLY A 297 -5.77 15.84 0.31
C GLY A 297 -7.04 16.52 0.78
N LEU A 298 -7.17 16.57 2.09
CA LEU A 298 -8.33 17.08 2.81
C LEU A 298 -7.90 18.26 3.68
N SER A 299 -8.78 19.24 3.81
CA SER A 299 -8.67 20.29 4.82
C SER A 299 -10.05 20.57 5.38
N ALA A 300 -10.10 21.14 6.57
CA ALA A 300 -11.36 21.63 7.13
C ALA A 300 -11.50 23.11 6.78
N ALA A 301 -12.60 23.44 6.11
CA ALA A 301 -13.03 24.82 5.92
C ALA A 301 -14.39 24.98 6.61
N ASN A 302 -14.47 25.85 7.62
CA ASN A 302 -15.73 26.14 8.33
C ASN A 302 -16.46 24.87 8.85
N GLN A 303 -15.72 23.90 9.41
CA GLN A 303 -16.25 22.63 9.95
C GLN A 303 -16.68 21.58 8.90
N ASP A 304 -16.62 21.91 7.62
CA ASP A 304 -16.80 20.96 6.53
C ASP A 304 -15.44 20.51 6.00
N PHE A 305 -15.26 19.20 5.86
CA PHE A 305 -14.09 18.65 5.21
C PHE A 305 -14.26 18.67 3.70
N VAL A 306 -13.34 19.36 3.03
CA VAL A 306 -13.32 19.50 1.59
C VAL A 306 -12.03 18.93 1.02
N VAL A 307 -12.12 18.45 -0.22
CA VAL A 307 -10.95 18.06 -0.99
C VAL A 307 -10.19 19.33 -1.35
N THR A 308 -8.95 19.45 -0.88
CA THR A 308 -8.07 20.60 -1.11
C THR A 308 -6.92 20.30 -2.03
N LEU A 309 -6.65 19.02 -2.28
CA LEU A 309 -5.69 18.54 -3.27
C LEU A 309 -6.25 17.28 -3.91
N GLU A 310 -6.28 17.22 -5.22
CA GLU A 310 -6.60 15.99 -5.96
C GLU A 310 -5.90 16.04 -7.30
N GLY A 311 -5.22 14.96 -7.69
CA GLY A 311 -4.55 14.92 -8.98
C GLY A 311 -4.30 13.52 -9.52
N THR A 312 -4.25 13.42 -10.85
CA THR A 312 -3.83 12.21 -11.56
C THR A 312 -2.31 12.22 -11.72
N GLY A 313 -1.68 11.08 -11.52
CA GLY A 313 -0.26 10.87 -11.80
C GLY A 313 -0.04 10.32 -13.20
N THR A 314 1.08 10.67 -13.81
CA THR A 314 1.59 10.11 -15.05
C THR A 314 3.09 9.92 -14.91
N LEU A 315 3.56 8.69 -15.01
CA LEU A 315 4.99 8.40 -15.00
C LEU A 315 5.64 8.97 -16.26
N LYS A 316 6.83 9.53 -16.09
CA LYS A 316 7.69 10.10 -17.13
C LYS A 316 8.99 9.28 -17.19
N PRO A 317 9.77 9.37 -18.28
CA PRO A 317 11.05 8.67 -18.38
C PRO A 317 12.05 9.01 -17.26
N ASP A 318 11.91 10.17 -16.62
CA ASP A 318 12.80 10.69 -15.58
C ASP A 318 12.04 11.11 -14.31
N GLY A 319 10.82 10.60 -14.08
CA GLY A 319 10.02 11.13 -12.97
C GLY A 319 8.54 10.75 -12.96
N VAL A 320 7.78 11.57 -12.25
CA VAL A 320 6.31 11.53 -12.23
C VAL A 320 5.77 12.94 -12.33
N GLN A 321 4.76 13.13 -13.17
CA GLN A 321 4.01 14.37 -13.24
C GLN A 321 2.62 14.14 -12.66
N TYR A 322 2.21 14.99 -11.74
CA TYR A 322 0.87 15.07 -11.22
C TYR A 322 0.13 16.25 -11.85
N GLN A 323 -1.07 15.98 -12.38
CA GLN A 323 -2.00 17.00 -12.83
C GLN A 323 -3.07 17.18 -11.75
N ALA A 324 -2.91 18.23 -10.93
CA ALA A 324 -3.88 18.56 -9.89
C ALA A 324 -5.12 19.21 -10.52
N THR A 325 -6.28 18.60 -10.32
CA THR A 325 -7.60 19.16 -10.69
C THR A 325 -8.16 20.05 -9.60
N THR A 326 -7.76 19.79 -8.35
CA THR A 326 -8.11 20.59 -7.17
C THR A 326 -6.83 20.93 -6.42
N ALA A 327 -6.65 22.21 -6.10
CA ALA A 327 -5.57 22.73 -5.27
C ALA A 327 -6.02 24.11 -4.75
N THR A 328 -6.51 24.16 -3.51
CA THR A 328 -7.21 25.36 -2.98
C THR A 328 -6.65 25.88 -1.66
N ASP A 329 -5.67 25.20 -1.07
CA ASP A 329 -5.13 25.51 0.26
C ASP A 329 -3.62 25.77 0.20
N GLY A 330 -3.20 26.44 -0.88
CA GLY A 330 -1.80 26.74 -1.17
C GLY A 330 -0.97 25.51 -1.55
N ALA A 331 0.31 25.79 -1.81
CA ALA A 331 1.30 24.76 -2.12
C ALA A 331 1.73 24.03 -0.84
N ARG A 332 1.81 22.71 -0.87
CA ARG A 332 2.19 21.86 0.27
C ARG A 332 3.46 21.09 -0.04
N ARG A 333 4.18 20.66 0.99
CA ARG A 333 5.31 19.74 0.80
C ARG A 333 4.78 18.34 0.52
N ALA A 334 5.41 17.68 -0.43
CA ALA A 334 5.16 16.30 -0.77
C ALA A 334 6.49 15.55 -0.85
N VAL A 335 6.44 14.26 -0.55
CA VAL A 335 7.58 13.36 -0.63
C VAL A 335 7.16 12.17 -1.47
N SER A 336 8.04 11.75 -2.37
CA SER A 336 7.80 10.58 -3.21
C SER A 336 8.94 9.59 -3.09
N LEU A 337 8.61 8.31 -2.92
CA LEU A 337 9.51 7.19 -3.17
C LEU A 337 9.25 6.68 -4.59
N SER A 338 10.17 6.96 -5.49
CA SER A 338 10.14 6.48 -6.87
C SER A 338 10.88 5.16 -6.97
N LEU A 339 10.27 4.15 -7.59
CA LEU A 339 10.81 2.79 -7.67
C LEU A 339 10.91 2.35 -9.13
N SER A 340 12.06 1.78 -9.51
CA SER A 340 12.19 0.94 -10.70
C SER A 340 12.57 -0.47 -10.27
N MET A 341 11.78 -1.46 -10.70
CA MET A 341 11.95 -2.86 -10.36
C MET A 341 11.17 -3.76 -11.34
N PRO A 342 11.54 -5.04 -11.51
CA PRO A 342 10.94 -5.91 -12.53
C PRO A 342 9.41 -6.03 -12.47
N PHE A 343 8.81 -5.88 -11.28
CA PHE A 343 7.37 -5.97 -11.08
C PHE A 343 6.91 -4.95 -10.04
N ALA A 344 5.97 -4.11 -10.44
CA ALA A 344 5.19 -3.27 -9.55
C ALA A 344 3.78 -3.16 -10.13
N GLN A 345 2.75 -3.39 -9.31
CA GLN A 345 1.37 -3.32 -9.75
C GLN A 345 0.47 -2.72 -8.67
N ALA A 346 -0.12 -1.58 -8.99
CA ALA A 346 -1.21 -1.01 -8.20
C ALA A 346 -2.53 -1.69 -8.59
N SER A 347 -3.30 -2.10 -7.60
CA SER A 347 -4.61 -2.73 -7.78
C SER A 347 -5.61 -2.23 -6.76
N ARG A 348 -6.88 -2.54 -7.02
CA ARG A 348 -7.99 -2.29 -6.11
C ARG A 348 -8.80 -3.56 -5.96
N LEU A 349 -9.29 -3.78 -4.75
CA LEU A 349 -10.14 -4.90 -4.40
C LEU A 349 -11.34 -4.39 -3.63
N LEU A 350 -12.54 -4.82 -4.01
CA LEU A 350 -13.71 -4.66 -3.15
C LEU A 350 -13.85 -5.92 -2.30
N LYS A 351 -13.60 -5.82 -0.99
CA LYS A 351 -13.68 -6.94 -0.05
C LYS A 351 -14.99 -7.70 -0.22
N THR A 352 -14.89 -9.02 -0.34
CA THR A 352 -16.06 -9.91 -0.43
C THR A 352 -17.00 -9.77 0.78
N THR A 353 -18.30 -9.90 0.51
CA THR A 353 -19.38 -9.87 1.52
C THR A 353 -19.85 -11.27 1.92
N ALA A 354 -19.16 -12.31 1.44
CA ALA A 354 -19.45 -13.70 1.79
C ALA A 354 -19.22 -13.97 3.29
N ALA A 355 -19.84 -15.03 3.81
CA ALA A 355 -19.71 -15.42 5.21
C ALA A 355 -18.25 -15.76 5.56
N SER A 356 -17.84 -15.48 6.80
CA SER A 356 -16.50 -15.79 7.31
C SER A 356 -16.31 -17.30 7.55
N PRO A 357 -15.15 -17.88 7.20
CA PRO A 357 -14.07 -17.29 6.42
C PRO A 357 -14.44 -17.17 4.94
N ALA A 358 -14.01 -16.08 4.29
CA ALA A 358 -14.26 -15.87 2.87
C ALA A 358 -12.95 -15.78 2.09
N GLU A 359 -12.86 -16.45 0.96
CA GLU A 359 -11.70 -16.37 0.06
C GLU A 359 -11.93 -15.33 -1.04
N GLN A 360 -10.86 -14.66 -1.43
CA GLN A 360 -10.88 -13.68 -2.49
C GLN A 360 -9.52 -13.58 -3.18
N ASP A 361 -9.50 -13.78 -4.49
CA ASP A 361 -8.30 -13.62 -5.29
C ASP A 361 -7.98 -12.15 -5.57
N LEU A 362 -6.68 -11.83 -5.52
CA LEU A 362 -6.10 -10.59 -5.98
C LEU A 362 -5.35 -10.88 -7.29
N PRO A 363 -5.95 -10.59 -8.46
CA PRO A 363 -5.37 -10.93 -9.76
C PRO A 363 -4.21 -9.98 -10.08
N LEU A 364 -2.99 -10.46 -9.82
CA LEU A 364 -1.76 -9.70 -10.04
C LEU A 364 -1.01 -10.15 -11.31
N GLY A 365 -1.37 -11.31 -11.88
CA GLY A 365 -0.69 -11.86 -13.06
C GLY A 365 0.77 -12.29 -12.80
N ALA A 366 1.19 -12.27 -11.54
CA ALA A 366 2.45 -12.78 -11.03
C ALA A 366 2.33 -12.97 -9.51
N THR A 367 3.16 -13.84 -8.93
CA THR A 367 3.33 -13.90 -7.47
C THR A 367 4.18 -12.71 -7.02
N PRO A 368 3.66 -11.79 -6.20
CA PRO A 368 4.43 -10.67 -5.71
C PRO A 368 5.41 -11.11 -4.62
N GLY A 369 6.53 -10.41 -4.49
CA GLY A 369 7.45 -10.54 -3.37
C GLY A 369 6.95 -9.81 -2.13
N LEU A 370 6.14 -8.76 -2.31
CA LEU A 370 5.57 -7.91 -1.25
C LEU A 370 4.20 -7.39 -1.70
N ILE A 371 3.25 -7.31 -0.78
CA ILE A 371 2.01 -6.53 -0.94
C ILE A 371 1.98 -5.47 0.14
N LEU A 372 1.78 -4.21 -0.25
CA LEU A 372 1.29 -3.15 0.63
C LEU A 372 -0.23 -3.03 0.43
N ALA A 373 -0.98 -2.87 1.51
CA ALA A 373 -2.43 -2.71 1.49
C ALA A 373 -2.86 -1.48 2.29
N MET A 374 -3.80 -0.70 1.76
CA MET A 374 -4.33 0.47 2.45
C MET A 374 -5.80 0.73 2.14
N SER A 375 -6.51 1.35 3.08
CA SER A 375 -7.92 1.72 2.93
C SER A 375 -8.31 2.73 3.99
N VAL A 376 -9.43 3.42 3.78
CA VAL A 376 -10.15 4.16 4.83
C VAL A 376 -11.30 3.34 5.45
N ASN A 377 -11.34 2.03 5.23
CA ASN A 377 -12.33 1.08 5.77
C ASN A 377 -13.77 1.36 5.37
N GLU A 378 -13.95 1.91 4.17
CA GLU A 378 -15.25 2.18 3.57
C GLU A 378 -15.37 1.57 2.17
N ALA A 379 -16.60 1.46 1.69
CA ALA A 379 -16.88 1.26 0.27
C ALA A 379 -16.38 2.46 -0.56
N PRO A 380 -16.32 2.38 -1.90
CA PRO A 380 -15.90 3.51 -2.73
C PRO A 380 -16.66 4.79 -2.39
N LEU A 381 -15.91 5.88 -2.17
CA LEU A 381 -16.45 7.15 -1.74
C LEU A 381 -16.49 8.15 -2.90
N THR A 382 -17.52 9.00 -2.93
CA THR A 382 -17.64 10.13 -3.88
C THR A 382 -17.37 11.49 -3.24
N LYS A 383 -17.36 11.55 -1.90
CA LYS A 383 -17.06 12.75 -1.10
C LYS A 383 -16.39 12.34 0.21
N PRO A 384 -15.69 13.26 0.90
CA PRO A 384 -15.18 13.03 2.24
C PRO A 384 -16.30 12.61 3.21
N THR A 385 -15.96 11.70 4.12
CA THR A 385 -16.85 11.25 5.20
C THR A 385 -16.25 11.67 6.53
N TYR A 386 -17.10 12.04 7.49
CA TYR A 386 -16.69 12.33 8.86
C TYR A 386 -16.18 11.07 9.58
N ASP A 387 -15.41 11.31 10.64
CA ASP A 387 -14.51 10.37 11.30
C ASP A 387 -13.26 10.12 10.46
N SER A 388 -12.11 9.88 11.08
CA SER A 388 -10.93 9.38 10.35
C SER A 388 -10.81 7.89 10.59
N LEU A 389 -10.74 7.12 9.52
CA LEU A 389 -10.40 5.71 9.53
C LEU A 389 -9.27 5.51 8.53
N PHE A 390 -8.24 4.78 8.94
CA PHE A 390 -7.15 4.41 8.05
C PHE A 390 -6.58 3.09 8.50
N SER A 391 -6.43 2.18 7.54
CA SER A 391 -5.73 0.93 7.72
C SER A 391 -4.56 0.87 6.75
N PHE A 392 -3.42 0.42 7.24
CA PHE A 392 -2.22 0.22 6.44
C PHE A 392 -1.55 -1.08 6.86
N GLY A 393 -1.11 -1.86 5.90
CA GLY A 393 -0.42 -3.09 6.19
C GLY A 393 0.47 -3.54 5.06
N ALA A 394 1.30 -4.54 5.37
CA ALA A 394 2.22 -5.12 4.42
C ALA A 394 2.44 -6.59 4.71
N GLY A 395 2.88 -7.32 3.69
CA GLY A 395 3.44 -8.65 3.88
C GLY A 395 4.11 -9.25 2.65
N THR A 396 4.96 -10.24 2.89
CA THR A 396 5.78 -10.97 1.90
C THR A 396 5.32 -12.42 1.72
N GLY A 397 4.30 -12.83 2.48
CA GLY A 397 3.74 -14.18 2.47
C GLY A 397 2.90 -14.46 3.72
N PRO A 398 2.41 -15.70 3.89
CA PRO A 398 1.46 -16.04 4.95
C PRO A 398 1.94 -15.82 6.39
N SER A 399 3.24 -15.89 6.64
CA SER A 399 3.83 -15.78 7.99
C SER A 399 4.34 -14.38 8.33
N GLU A 400 4.39 -13.48 7.35
CA GLU A 400 5.08 -12.19 7.44
C GLU A 400 4.10 -11.10 7.03
N VAL A 401 3.16 -10.81 7.91
CA VAL A 401 2.13 -9.79 7.69
C VAL A 401 1.97 -8.87 8.90
N SER A 402 1.57 -7.62 8.67
CA SER A 402 1.08 -6.78 9.75
C SER A 402 0.19 -5.67 9.23
N ALA A 403 -0.80 -5.31 10.04
CA ALA A 403 -1.70 -4.21 9.81
C ALA A 403 -1.71 -3.26 11.02
N ILE A 404 -1.88 -1.98 10.72
CA ILE A 404 -2.18 -0.95 11.70
C ILE A 404 -3.53 -0.31 11.37
N GLY A 405 -4.19 0.19 12.41
CA GLY A 405 -5.44 0.92 12.32
C GLY A 405 -5.35 2.25 13.03
N LEU A 406 -5.88 3.29 12.42
CA LEU A 406 -6.11 4.59 13.04
C LEU A 406 -7.59 4.89 13.02
N ARG A 407 -8.09 5.36 14.16
CA ARG A 407 -9.43 5.88 14.28
C ARG A 407 -9.44 7.18 15.07
N SER A 408 -10.16 8.15 14.54
CA SER A 408 -10.69 9.26 15.31
C SER A 408 -12.16 9.43 14.99
N GLN A 409 -12.99 9.59 16.02
CA GLN A 409 -14.42 9.87 15.88
C GLN A 409 -14.83 10.93 16.89
N VAL A 410 -15.69 11.85 16.46
CA VAL A 410 -16.24 12.90 17.34
C VAL A 410 -16.96 12.26 18.52
N GLY A 411 -16.60 12.67 19.74
CA GLY A 411 -17.27 12.25 20.98
C GLY A 411 -16.89 10.85 21.49
N THR A 412 -15.85 10.21 20.93
CA THR A 412 -15.32 8.95 21.46
C THR A 412 -13.80 9.01 21.53
N PRO A 413 -13.16 8.29 22.48
CA PRO A 413 -11.71 8.21 22.53
C PRO A 413 -11.13 7.78 21.19
N TYR A 414 -10.07 8.47 20.77
CA TYR A 414 -9.29 8.10 19.59
C TYR A 414 -8.56 6.82 19.83
N THR A 415 -8.37 6.03 18.79
CA THR A 415 -7.71 4.75 18.97
C THR A 415 -6.76 4.44 17.84
N SER A 416 -5.50 4.19 18.14
CA SER A 416 -4.64 3.40 17.24
C SER A 416 -4.64 1.93 17.66
N ARG A 417 -4.34 1.07 16.69
CA ARG A 417 -4.25 -0.37 16.88
C ARG A 417 -3.13 -0.95 16.03
N THR A 418 -2.44 -1.93 16.57
CA THR A 418 -1.51 -2.78 15.80
C THR A 418 -1.96 -4.23 15.86
N GLN A 419 -1.83 -4.93 14.73
CA GLN A 419 -2.14 -6.34 14.57
C GLN A 419 -1.07 -7.05 13.76
N ARG A 420 -0.61 -8.19 14.30
CA ARG A 420 0.53 -8.94 13.77
C ARG A 420 0.18 -10.17 12.92
N SER A 421 -1.10 -10.52 12.82
CA SER A 421 -1.56 -11.77 12.18
C SER A 421 -2.28 -11.57 10.85
N ALA A 422 -2.39 -10.33 10.37
CA ALA A 422 -3.14 -10.00 9.16
C ALA A 422 -2.32 -9.10 8.23
N LEU A 423 -2.45 -9.33 6.92
CA LEU A 423 -1.93 -8.43 5.87
C LEU A 423 -2.63 -7.08 5.96
N PHE A 424 -3.91 -7.09 6.28
CA PHE A 424 -4.76 -5.94 6.31
C PHE A 424 -5.95 -6.18 7.23
N SER A 425 -6.38 -5.16 7.97
CA SER A 425 -7.52 -5.25 8.88
C SER A 425 -8.51 -4.12 8.61
N VAL A 426 -9.80 -4.47 8.60
CA VAL A 426 -10.92 -3.53 8.60
C VAL A 426 -11.39 -3.37 10.03
N PHE A 427 -11.53 -2.11 10.45
CA PHE A 427 -12.03 -1.77 11.78
C PHE A 427 -13.44 -1.19 11.70
N THR A 428 -14.26 -1.54 12.69
CA THR A 428 -15.56 -0.90 12.93
C THR A 428 -15.36 0.51 13.50
N ARG A 429 -16.46 1.27 13.54
CA ARG A 429 -16.53 2.52 14.31
C ARG A 429 -16.38 2.33 15.82
N THR A 430 -16.33 1.11 16.34
CA THR A 430 -16.03 0.83 17.75
C THR A 430 -14.59 0.33 17.96
N ASN A 431 -13.75 0.43 16.92
CA ASN A 431 -12.39 -0.11 16.88
C ASN A 431 -12.31 -1.65 17.12
N ALA A 432 -13.43 -2.33 16.91
CA ALA A 432 -13.43 -3.78 16.79
C ALA A 432 -12.93 -4.16 15.39
N VAL A 433 -12.23 -5.28 15.30
CA VAL A 433 -11.88 -5.84 14.00
C VAL A 433 -13.14 -6.45 13.40
N SER A 434 -13.54 -5.96 12.24
CA SER A 434 -14.68 -6.49 11.49
C SER A 434 -14.26 -7.40 10.34
N ALA A 435 -13.06 -7.19 9.80
CA ALA A 435 -12.47 -8.15 8.88
C ALA A 435 -10.94 -8.16 8.95
N GLU A 436 -10.31 -9.31 8.70
CA GLU A 436 -8.84 -9.42 8.56
C GLU A 436 -8.52 -10.23 7.30
N ALA A 437 -7.72 -9.67 6.41
CA ALA A 437 -7.16 -10.40 5.28
C ALA A 437 -5.87 -11.09 5.71
N GLN A 438 -5.80 -12.39 5.50
CA GLN A 438 -4.57 -13.17 5.54
C GLN A 438 -4.15 -13.53 4.12
N TRP A 439 -2.86 -13.42 3.83
CA TRP A 439 -2.28 -14.00 2.62
C TRP A 439 -2.18 -15.51 2.84
N THR A 440 -2.93 -16.33 2.13
CA THR A 440 -2.93 -17.78 2.36
C THR A 440 -2.20 -18.57 1.30
N THR A 441 -2.37 -18.23 0.03
CA THR A 441 -1.70 -18.94 -1.06
C THR A 441 -1.18 -17.99 -2.14
N THR A 442 -0.20 -18.49 -2.89
CA THR A 442 0.37 -17.85 -4.06
C THR A 442 0.18 -18.77 -5.25
N SER A 443 -0.26 -18.21 -6.37
CA SER A 443 -0.28 -18.88 -7.65
C SER A 443 0.40 -17.98 -8.68
N ASP A 444 0.72 -18.53 -9.85
CA ASP A 444 1.23 -17.72 -10.95
C ASP A 444 0.25 -16.60 -11.37
N ALA A 445 -1.03 -16.74 -11.04
CA ALA A 445 -2.06 -15.74 -11.31
C ALA A 445 -2.13 -14.61 -10.26
N GLY A 446 -1.54 -14.78 -9.09
CA GLY A 446 -1.56 -13.79 -8.02
C GLY A 446 -1.62 -14.37 -6.61
N VAL A 447 -2.37 -13.70 -5.74
CA VAL A 447 -2.48 -14.03 -4.31
C VAL A 447 -3.94 -14.27 -3.95
N THR A 448 -4.21 -15.31 -3.17
CA THR A 448 -5.52 -15.49 -2.53
C THR A 448 -5.47 -14.93 -1.11
N LEU A 449 -6.46 -14.10 -0.80
CA LEU A 449 -6.70 -13.56 0.52
C LEU A 449 -7.82 -14.35 1.21
N THR A 450 -7.60 -14.74 2.46
CA THR A 450 -8.64 -15.30 3.32
C THR A 450 -9.06 -14.26 4.34
N TRP A 451 -10.35 -13.93 4.36
CA TRP A 451 -10.94 -12.96 5.27
C TRP A 451 -11.54 -13.65 6.49
N ALA A 452 -10.94 -13.48 7.67
CA ALA A 452 -11.44 -14.03 8.93
C ALA A 452 -11.01 -13.20 10.16
N PRO A 453 -11.92 -12.54 10.90
CA PRO A 453 -13.36 -12.43 10.64
C PRO A 453 -13.66 -11.77 9.29
N ASN A 454 -14.92 -11.83 8.84
CA ASN A 454 -15.38 -11.11 7.64
C ASN A 454 -16.81 -10.58 7.81
N GLU A 455 -16.95 -9.27 8.08
CA GLU A 455 -18.25 -8.62 8.06
C GLU A 455 -18.87 -8.56 6.65
N SER A 456 -20.19 -8.53 6.57
CA SER A 456 -20.93 -8.49 5.30
C SER A 456 -20.84 -7.14 4.56
N ARG A 457 -20.21 -6.11 5.14
CA ARG A 457 -19.99 -4.82 4.49
C ARG A 457 -18.84 -4.93 3.48
N ALA A 458 -19.05 -4.40 2.29
CA ALA A 458 -18.00 -4.25 1.28
C ALA A 458 -17.06 -3.08 1.66
N VAL A 459 -15.76 -3.28 1.49
CA VAL A 459 -14.73 -2.27 1.77
C VAL A 459 -13.77 -2.24 0.59
N GLU A 460 -13.48 -1.05 0.07
CA GLU A 460 -12.50 -0.88 -1.01
C GLU A 460 -11.09 -0.80 -0.40
N VAL A 461 -10.24 -1.72 -0.82
CA VAL A 461 -8.86 -1.87 -0.40
C VAL A 461 -7.95 -1.66 -1.60
N PHE A 462 -6.99 -0.76 -1.46
CA PHE A 462 -5.96 -0.54 -2.46
C PHE A 462 -4.73 -1.36 -2.13
N THR A 463 -4.09 -1.92 -3.15
CA THR A 463 -2.87 -2.70 -2.98
C THR A 463 -1.78 -2.23 -3.93
N LEU A 464 -0.54 -2.24 -3.44
CA LEU A 464 0.65 -2.10 -4.26
C LEU A 464 1.48 -3.38 -4.10
N ALA A 465 1.49 -4.19 -5.14
CA ALA A 465 2.27 -5.41 -5.21
C ALA A 465 3.64 -5.10 -5.81
N LEU A 466 4.72 -5.54 -5.16
CA LEU A 466 6.10 -5.20 -5.50
C LEU A 466 6.97 -6.45 -5.55
N GLY A 467 7.86 -6.50 -6.54
CA GLY A 467 8.76 -7.61 -6.81
C GLY A 467 8.00 -8.82 -7.33
N ALA A 468 8.56 -9.54 -8.28
CA ALA A 468 8.07 -10.87 -8.62
C ALA A 468 9.06 -11.86 -8.02
N THR A 469 8.57 -12.88 -7.33
CA THR A 469 9.40 -14.07 -7.16
C THR A 469 9.47 -14.77 -8.52
N ALA A 470 10.66 -15.25 -8.90
CA ALA A 470 10.73 -16.11 -10.07
C ALA A 470 9.76 -17.28 -9.85
N ALA A 471 8.94 -17.62 -10.85
CA ALA A 471 8.08 -18.80 -10.79
C ALA A 471 8.97 -19.99 -10.40
N LYS A 472 8.63 -20.65 -9.30
CA LYS A 472 9.41 -21.76 -8.76
C LYS A 472 9.28 -23.01 -9.61
#